data_AF-A0A1Z5KA23-F1
#
_entry.id   AF-A0A1Z5KA23-F1
#
_cell.length_a   1.000
_cell.length_b   1.000
_cell.length_c   1.000
_cell.angle_alpha   90.00
_cell.angle_beta   90.00
_cell.angle_gamma   90.00
#
_symmetry.space_group_name_H-M   'P 1'
#
loop_
_entity.id
_entity.type
_entity.pdbx_description
1 polymer ?
#
loop_
_entity_poly.entity_id
_entity_poly.type
_entity_poly.pdbx_seq_one_letter_code
_entity_poly.pdbx_strand_id
1 'polypeptide(L)'
;MMANAELKPRRRLAVTLLLLLSIAVTSLVLSNSLWISIDMVTGSSFPADVVADEIYGNESNVTELMPANESVVIDNLPIKESVVADALPANESVTESSSNNEQKHCALLFFGLPRAFESLTLPSLRKNVLPYNKDCHIYVHFYQKEREAAGRSGRGGDIHSDEIYQLKQYVEKVHFLEESEAQFLKKRGDMLRKIRTTTDDNGNLLYMPWKEKSFGKDSATNIIKMWHSIESVWNLAEEHAQKEGIRYETIAVLRSDVFFLTPVRLKEFATSDTVVVPGFAKFPVNDRMIYGPYEGVKIWAAERFSRVDEHVRTNEEGYGIHDERLLNRTIFPAIREALQNDKAIVEHPTMCFLRARVDESVWLNDCDRSVLPSVTKAIGDLNDIAVSVETALGRSCEGPPKEYNKQVTYLNCPRPSIQDKVTPTNSSLDH
;
A
#
# COMPACT_ATOMS: atom_id res chain seq x y z
N MET A 1 -9.70 7.89 77.11
CA MET A 1 -11.16 7.86 76.87
C MET A 1 -11.41 8.23 75.41
N MET A 2 -11.50 7.23 74.52
CA MET A 2 -11.90 7.46 73.12
C MET A 2 -13.40 7.17 73.01
N ALA A 3 -14.15 8.19 72.62
CA ALA A 3 -15.60 8.12 72.47
C ALA A 3 -15.95 7.38 71.16
N ASN A 4 -16.59 6.22 71.29
CA ASN A 4 -17.21 5.52 70.16
C ASN A 4 -18.43 6.32 69.69
N ALA A 5 -18.30 6.97 68.54
CA ALA A 5 -19.40 7.65 67.89
C ALA A 5 -20.35 6.60 67.26
N GLU A 6 -21.52 6.41 67.86
CA GLU A 6 -22.59 5.59 67.30
C GLU A 6 -23.12 6.22 66.00
N LEU A 7 -22.80 5.58 64.87
CA LEU A 7 -23.37 5.90 63.57
C LEU A 7 -24.88 5.63 63.57
N LYS A 8 -25.67 6.69 63.35
CA LYS A 8 -27.14 6.66 63.19
C LYS A 8 -27.58 5.54 62.23
N PRO A 9 -28.67 4.81 62.53
CA PRO A 9 -29.08 3.59 61.82
C PRO A 9 -29.28 3.77 60.30
N ARG A 10 -29.66 4.96 59.83
CA ARG A 10 -29.78 5.25 58.39
C ARG A 10 -28.43 5.25 57.64
N ARG A 11 -27.33 5.63 58.30
CA ARG A 11 -25.99 5.57 57.70
C ARG A 11 -25.44 4.15 57.66
N ARG A 12 -25.79 3.30 58.63
CA ARG A 12 -25.43 1.87 58.60
C ARG A 12 -26.05 1.18 57.40
N LEU A 13 -27.33 1.42 57.12
CA LEU A 13 -28.01 0.82 55.96
C LEU A 13 -27.36 1.23 54.62
N ALA A 14 -27.02 2.51 54.45
CA ALA A 14 -26.38 2.99 53.22
C ALA A 14 -24.98 2.42 53.01
N VAL A 15 -24.18 2.30 54.08
CA VAL A 15 -22.84 1.70 54.02
C VAL A 15 -22.93 0.21 53.70
N THR A 16 -23.87 -0.52 54.31
CA THR A 16 -24.08 -1.94 53.98
C THR A 16 -24.54 -2.13 52.54
N LEU A 17 -25.41 -1.26 52.02
CA LEU A 17 -25.88 -1.34 50.63
C LEU A 17 -24.74 -1.09 49.63
N LEU A 18 -23.89 -0.11 49.89
CA LEU A 18 -22.70 0.19 49.07
C LEU A 18 -21.69 -0.97 49.09
N LEU A 19 -21.50 -1.62 50.25
CA LEU A 19 -20.61 -2.77 50.36
C LEU A 19 -21.14 -3.97 49.56
N LEU A 20 -22.45 -4.23 49.63
CA LEU A 20 -23.10 -5.30 48.86
C LEU A 20 -23.06 -5.04 47.36
N LEU A 21 -23.23 -3.78 46.93
CA LEU A 21 -23.09 -3.39 45.53
C LEU A 21 -21.66 -3.61 45.03
N SER A 22 -20.66 -3.23 45.84
CA SER A 22 -19.25 -3.44 45.52
C SER A 22 -18.94 -4.93 45.34
N ILE A 23 -19.44 -5.79 46.24
CA ILE A 23 -19.25 -7.25 46.16
C ILE A 23 -19.92 -7.82 44.90
N ALA A 24 -21.14 -7.37 44.57
CA ALA A 24 -21.85 -7.82 43.38
C ALA A 24 -21.11 -7.44 42.08
N VAL A 25 -20.58 -6.22 42.00
CA VAL A 25 -19.79 -5.77 40.84
C VAL A 25 -18.49 -6.56 40.71
N THR A 26 -17.75 -6.79 41.80
CA THR A 26 -16.53 -7.61 41.76
C THR A 26 -16.81 -9.06 41.37
N SER A 27 -17.91 -9.66 41.83
CA SER A 27 -18.31 -11.01 41.44
C SER A 27 -18.68 -11.12 39.97
N LEU A 28 -19.31 -10.08 39.39
CA LEU A 28 -19.65 -10.02 37.96
C LEU A 28 -18.42 -9.86 37.07
N VAL A 29 -17.42 -9.10 37.52
CA VAL A 29 -16.14 -8.95 36.80
C VAL A 29 -15.34 -10.25 36.86
N LEU A 30 -15.29 -10.92 38.02
CA LEU A 30 -14.58 -12.19 38.18
C LEU A 30 -15.26 -13.34 37.43
N SER A 31 -16.59 -13.39 37.38
CA SER A 31 -17.30 -14.42 36.60
C SER A 31 -17.09 -14.26 35.10
N ASN A 32 -17.11 -13.03 34.55
CA ASN A 32 -16.78 -12.78 33.15
C ASN A 32 -15.32 -13.11 32.81
N SER A 33 -14.40 -12.90 33.76
CA SER A 33 -12.98 -13.24 33.58
C SER A 33 -12.74 -14.76 33.54
N LEU A 34 -13.54 -15.52 34.29
CA LEU A 34 -13.43 -16.99 34.36
C LEU A 34 -13.99 -17.67 33.10
N TRP A 35 -15.04 -17.12 32.49
CA TRP A 35 -15.58 -17.63 31.22
C TRP A 35 -14.62 -17.44 30.04
N ILE A 36 -13.86 -16.34 30.01
CA ILE A 36 -12.83 -16.10 28.97
C ILE A 36 -11.68 -17.12 29.08
N SER A 37 -11.41 -17.66 30.27
CA SER A 37 -10.33 -18.63 30.47
C SER A 37 -10.73 -20.08 30.16
N ILE A 38 -12.01 -20.42 30.23
CA ILE A 38 -12.49 -21.80 29.99
C ILE A 38 -12.63 -22.09 28.49
N ASP A 39 -12.96 -21.10 27.66
CA ASP A 39 -13.07 -21.28 26.20
C ASP A 39 -11.71 -21.46 25.47
N MET A 40 -10.58 -21.35 26.16
CA MET A 40 -9.25 -21.57 25.55
C MET A 40 -8.64 -22.96 25.82
N VAL A 41 -9.28 -23.84 26.60
CA VAL A 41 -8.67 -25.12 27.05
C VAL A 41 -9.22 -26.36 26.33
N THR A 42 -10.27 -26.26 25.51
CA THR A 42 -10.78 -27.41 24.75
C THR A 42 -10.93 -27.11 23.27
N GLY A 43 -9.78 -26.91 22.60
CA GLY A 43 -9.66 -26.89 21.14
C GLY A 43 -8.87 -28.10 20.68
N SER A 44 -9.59 -29.10 20.18
CA SER A 44 -9.16 -30.37 19.61
C SER A 44 -7.89 -30.33 18.75
N SER A 45 -6.94 -31.18 19.13
CA SER A 45 -5.79 -31.66 18.37
C SER A 45 -6.21 -32.41 17.10
N PHE A 46 -5.71 -31.98 15.94
CA PHE A 46 -5.58 -32.80 14.74
C PHE A 46 -4.10 -33.16 14.52
N PRO A 47 -3.79 -34.36 14.02
CA PRO A 47 -2.42 -34.85 13.93
C PRO A 47 -1.68 -34.15 12.78
N ALA A 48 -0.51 -33.62 13.09
CA ALA A 48 0.48 -33.26 12.09
C ALA A 48 1.16 -34.56 11.64
N ASP A 49 0.89 -34.99 10.41
CA ASP A 49 1.70 -36.01 9.77
C ASP A 49 3.10 -35.45 9.52
N VAL A 50 4.05 -36.22 10.04
CA VAL A 50 5.48 -36.08 9.91
C VAL A 50 5.86 -36.43 8.48
N VAL A 51 6.40 -35.47 7.72
CA VAL A 51 7.30 -35.78 6.61
C VAL A 51 8.63 -35.15 6.96
N ALA A 52 9.58 -36.03 7.26
CA ALA A 52 10.93 -35.72 7.66
C ALA A 52 11.72 -35.08 6.52
N ASP A 53 12.67 -34.24 6.92
CA ASP A 53 13.80 -33.78 6.15
C ASP A 53 14.48 -34.92 5.38
N GLU A 54 14.79 -34.70 4.10
CA GLU A 54 15.97 -35.30 3.49
C GLU A 54 16.91 -34.23 2.94
N ILE A 55 18.18 -34.55 3.16
CA ILE A 55 19.37 -33.72 3.18
C ILE A 55 19.91 -33.47 1.76
N TYR A 56 20.59 -32.33 1.63
CA TYR A 56 21.65 -32.01 0.68
C TYR A 56 22.34 -33.20 -0.03
N GLY A 57 22.48 -33.07 -1.35
CA GLY A 57 23.66 -33.56 -2.09
C GLY A 57 23.36 -34.46 -3.28
N ASN A 58 23.43 -33.91 -4.50
CA ASN A 58 24.47 -34.35 -5.44
C ASN A 58 24.57 -33.40 -6.63
N GLU A 59 25.79 -32.94 -6.88
CA GLU A 59 26.20 -32.40 -8.17
C GLU A 59 26.09 -33.49 -9.22
N SER A 60 25.40 -33.20 -10.33
CA SER A 60 25.62 -33.92 -11.58
C SER A 60 25.55 -32.94 -12.74
N ASN A 61 26.68 -32.86 -13.44
CA ASN A 61 26.88 -32.17 -14.70
C ASN A 61 25.74 -32.46 -15.69
N VAL A 62 25.00 -31.43 -16.06
CA VAL A 62 24.26 -31.40 -17.31
C VAL A 62 24.72 -30.17 -18.09
N THR A 63 25.58 -30.43 -19.07
CA THR A 63 25.99 -29.47 -20.09
C THR A 63 24.81 -29.33 -21.06
N GLU A 64 23.92 -28.38 -20.81
CA GLU A 64 22.87 -28.02 -21.76
C GLU A 64 23.26 -26.74 -22.51
N LEU A 65 23.58 -26.92 -23.79
CA LEU A 65 23.87 -25.88 -24.76
C LEU A 65 22.62 -25.02 -24.98
N MET A 66 22.63 -23.79 -24.47
CA MET A 66 21.69 -22.75 -24.92
C MET A 66 22.25 -22.05 -26.17
N PRO A 67 21.41 -21.76 -27.19
CA PRO A 67 21.84 -20.97 -28.33
C PRO A 67 22.00 -19.50 -27.94
N ALA A 68 23.10 -18.91 -28.41
CA ALA A 68 23.37 -17.49 -28.34
C ALA A 68 22.30 -16.72 -29.14
N ASN A 69 21.52 -15.88 -28.46
CA ASN A 69 20.78 -14.83 -29.14
C ASN A 69 21.71 -13.62 -29.30
N GLU A 70 21.99 -13.32 -30.56
CA GLU A 70 22.73 -12.17 -31.03
C GLU A 70 22.12 -10.87 -30.52
N SER A 71 22.94 -10.09 -29.80
CA SER A 71 22.75 -8.67 -29.63
C SER A 71 23.03 -7.98 -30.96
N VAL A 72 21.99 -7.48 -31.62
CA VAL A 72 22.12 -6.58 -32.77
C VAL A 72 22.66 -5.24 -32.26
N VAL A 73 23.96 -5.05 -32.48
CA VAL A 73 24.67 -3.77 -32.37
C VAL A 73 24.36 -2.98 -33.64
N ILE A 74 23.71 -1.83 -33.52
CA ILE A 74 23.66 -0.82 -34.58
C ILE A 74 24.58 0.31 -34.14
N ASP A 75 25.81 0.30 -34.64
CA ASP A 75 26.71 1.45 -34.65
C ASP A 75 26.79 2.04 -36.07
N ASN A 76 27.04 3.35 -36.09
CA ASN A 76 27.47 4.22 -37.19
C ASN A 76 26.43 5.18 -37.76
N LEU A 77 26.39 6.39 -37.20
CA LEU A 77 26.27 7.61 -38.01
C LEU A 77 27.34 8.64 -37.58
N PRO A 78 27.97 9.35 -38.54
CA PRO A 78 29.20 10.08 -38.31
C PRO A 78 28.96 11.50 -37.76
N ILE A 79 29.82 11.87 -36.81
CA ILE A 79 30.02 13.25 -36.34
C ILE A 79 30.69 14.05 -37.46
N LYS A 80 30.06 15.14 -37.89
CA LYS A 80 30.71 16.19 -38.69
C LYS A 80 31.04 17.36 -37.78
N GLU A 81 32.34 17.60 -37.58
CA GLU A 81 32.87 18.88 -37.15
C GLU A 81 32.71 19.91 -38.28
N SER A 82 32.31 21.14 -37.95
CA SER A 82 32.69 22.31 -38.73
C SER A 82 32.83 23.57 -37.87
N VAL A 83 34.09 23.96 -37.69
CA VAL A 83 34.70 25.29 -37.93
C VAL A 83 33.99 26.58 -37.45
N VAL A 84 34.79 27.33 -36.69
CA VAL A 84 34.71 28.70 -36.18
C VAL A 84 34.54 29.78 -37.27
N ALA A 85 33.76 30.83 -37.00
CA ALA A 85 34.01 32.20 -37.50
C ALA A 85 33.42 33.28 -36.59
N ASP A 86 34.16 34.38 -36.45
CA ASP A 86 34.01 35.52 -35.55
C ASP A 86 32.94 36.58 -35.93
N ALA A 87 32.41 37.22 -34.87
CA ALA A 87 32.10 38.64 -34.62
C ALA A 87 31.04 39.47 -35.39
N LEU A 88 29.96 39.81 -34.64
CA LEU A 88 29.33 41.14 -34.33
C LEU A 88 28.72 42.04 -35.44
N PRO A 89 27.80 43.01 -35.14
CA PRO A 89 27.12 43.37 -33.87
C PRO A 89 25.57 43.59 -33.95
N ALA A 90 24.98 43.70 -32.74
CA ALA A 90 23.83 44.52 -32.32
C ALA A 90 22.50 44.50 -33.11
N ASN A 91 21.46 43.98 -32.46
CA ASN A 91 20.17 44.68 -32.36
C ASN A 91 19.49 44.31 -31.05
N GLU A 92 19.24 45.30 -30.20
CA GLU A 92 18.34 45.23 -29.04
C GLU A 92 16.92 45.02 -29.55
N SER A 93 16.53 43.77 -29.77
CA SER A 93 15.13 43.39 -29.84
C SER A 93 14.67 43.03 -28.45
N VAL A 94 13.72 43.81 -27.94
CA VAL A 94 12.88 43.53 -26.78
C VAL A 94 12.43 42.07 -26.84
N THR A 95 13.12 41.21 -26.09
CA THR A 95 12.63 39.87 -25.76
C THR A 95 11.45 40.08 -24.84
N GLU A 96 10.26 40.11 -25.42
CA GLU A 96 9.08 39.59 -24.73
C GLU A 96 9.51 38.25 -24.15
N SER A 97 9.67 38.22 -22.84
CA SER A 97 9.81 36.99 -22.09
C SER A 97 8.51 36.23 -22.34
N SER A 98 8.50 35.44 -23.41
CA SER A 98 7.65 34.28 -23.53
C SER A 98 7.94 33.49 -22.27
N SER A 99 7.10 33.68 -21.25
CA SER A 99 7.00 32.76 -20.14
C SER A 99 6.66 31.45 -20.81
N ASN A 100 7.70 30.67 -21.13
CA ASN A 100 7.58 29.27 -21.44
C ASN A 100 6.73 28.75 -20.30
N ASN A 101 5.48 28.48 -20.62
CA ASN A 101 4.51 27.97 -19.68
C ASN A 101 5.04 26.57 -19.38
N GLU A 102 6.01 26.48 -18.46
CA GLU A 102 6.68 25.25 -18.07
C GLU A 102 5.54 24.30 -17.71
N GLN A 103 5.30 23.36 -18.62
CA GLN A 103 4.15 22.50 -18.51
C GLN A 103 4.39 21.66 -17.26
N LYS A 104 3.63 21.96 -16.21
CA LYS A 104 3.78 21.31 -14.91
C LYS A 104 3.54 19.81 -15.07
N HIS A 105 4.62 19.03 -15.10
CA HIS A 105 4.54 17.59 -15.30
C HIS A 105 4.18 16.89 -14.00
N CYS A 106 3.32 15.88 -14.09
CA CYS A 106 2.99 14.98 -12.98
C CYS A 106 3.16 13.53 -13.37
N ALA A 107 3.27 12.65 -12.38
CA ALA A 107 3.38 11.21 -12.58
C ALA A 107 2.50 10.41 -11.62
N LEU A 108 1.92 9.31 -12.11
CA LEU A 108 1.22 8.29 -11.32
C LEU A 108 2.01 6.98 -11.38
N LEU A 109 2.49 6.52 -10.22
CA LEU A 109 3.30 5.32 -10.08
C LEU A 109 2.46 4.25 -9.38
N PHE A 110 2.17 3.16 -10.09
CA PHE A 110 1.42 2.02 -9.56
C PHE A 110 2.36 0.89 -9.17
N PHE A 111 2.21 0.35 -7.97
CA PHE A 111 3.07 -0.73 -7.46
C PHE A 111 2.26 -1.90 -6.89
N GLY A 112 2.87 -3.08 -6.93
CA GLY A 112 2.43 -4.27 -6.20
C GLY A 112 1.84 -5.35 -7.12
N LEU A 113 0.93 -6.15 -6.57
CA LEU A 113 0.23 -7.18 -7.33
C LEU A 113 -1.07 -6.61 -7.89
N PRO A 114 -1.43 -6.88 -9.15
CA PRO A 114 -2.70 -6.48 -9.75
C PRO A 114 -3.82 -7.47 -9.40
N ARG A 115 -4.20 -7.57 -8.12
CA ARG A 115 -5.29 -8.46 -7.70
C ARG A 115 -6.63 -7.94 -8.24
N ALA A 116 -7.39 -8.81 -8.92
CA ALA A 116 -8.71 -8.48 -9.49
C ALA A 116 -8.70 -7.15 -10.26
N PHE A 117 -7.71 -6.99 -11.14
CA PHE A 117 -7.42 -5.70 -11.72
C PHE A 117 -8.46 -5.27 -12.74
N GLU A 118 -8.79 -6.10 -13.73
CA GLU A 118 -9.82 -5.78 -14.74
C GLU A 118 -11.19 -5.55 -14.09
N SER A 119 -11.56 -6.41 -13.14
CA SER A 119 -12.90 -6.52 -12.59
C SER A 119 -13.22 -5.51 -11.48
N LEU A 120 -12.21 -5.05 -10.72
CA LEU A 120 -12.37 -4.17 -9.57
C LEU A 120 -11.51 -2.90 -9.67
N THR A 121 -10.18 -3.04 -9.71
CA THR A 121 -9.27 -1.89 -9.61
C THR A 121 -9.43 -0.94 -10.80
N LEU A 122 -9.39 -1.45 -12.02
CA LEU A 122 -9.43 -0.66 -13.25
C LEU A 122 -10.72 0.17 -13.40
N PRO A 123 -11.94 -0.36 -13.17
CA PRO A 123 -13.16 0.45 -13.12
C PRO A 123 -13.04 1.62 -12.12
N SER A 124 -12.51 1.37 -10.92
CA SER A 124 -12.35 2.42 -9.91
C SER A 124 -11.30 3.46 -10.33
N LEU A 125 -10.19 3.07 -10.96
CA LEU A 125 -9.19 3.99 -11.51
C LEU A 125 -9.79 4.90 -12.58
N ARG A 126 -10.57 4.33 -13.50
CA ARG A 126 -11.26 5.07 -14.57
C ARG A 126 -12.25 6.08 -14.03
N LYS A 127 -12.87 5.80 -12.88
CA LYS A 127 -13.85 6.70 -12.25
C LYS A 127 -13.19 7.76 -11.37
N ASN A 128 -12.21 7.35 -10.57
CA ASN A 128 -11.76 8.12 -9.41
C ASN A 128 -10.30 8.61 -9.49
N VAL A 129 -9.49 8.15 -10.45
CA VAL A 129 -8.07 8.57 -10.54
C VAL A 129 -7.76 9.20 -11.89
N LEU A 130 -7.93 8.47 -12.98
CA LEU A 130 -7.49 8.91 -14.31
C LEU A 130 -8.15 10.22 -14.80
N PRO A 131 -9.48 10.44 -14.63
CA PRO A 131 -10.12 11.66 -15.13
C PRO A 131 -9.61 12.95 -14.50
N TYR A 132 -9.03 12.88 -13.30
CA TYR A 132 -8.53 14.03 -12.55
C TYR A 132 -7.04 14.32 -12.80
N ASN A 133 -6.35 13.41 -13.50
CA ASN A 133 -4.90 13.41 -13.64
C ASN A 133 -4.48 13.06 -15.08
N LYS A 134 -5.24 13.58 -16.07
CA LYS A 134 -5.14 13.19 -17.50
C LYS A 134 -3.77 13.46 -18.13
N ASP A 135 -3.08 14.48 -17.63
CA ASP A 135 -1.79 14.91 -18.18
C ASP A 135 -0.58 14.21 -17.50
N CYS A 136 -0.83 13.34 -16.52
CA CYS A 136 0.26 12.66 -15.82
C CYS A 136 0.80 11.48 -16.62
N HIS A 137 2.12 11.32 -16.62
CA HIS A 137 2.75 10.08 -17.09
C HIS A 137 2.45 8.94 -16.11
N ILE A 138 2.25 7.74 -16.63
CA ILE A 138 1.92 6.58 -15.80
C ILE A 138 3.05 5.56 -15.83
N TYR A 139 3.41 5.08 -14.66
CA TYR A 139 4.44 4.08 -14.45
C TYR A 139 3.87 2.95 -13.62
N VAL A 140 4.22 1.73 -13.96
CA VAL A 140 3.63 0.56 -13.34
C VAL A 140 4.72 -0.47 -13.09
N HIS A 141 4.92 -0.84 -11.82
CA HIS A 141 5.68 -2.03 -11.46
C HIS A 141 4.76 -3.12 -10.92
N PHE A 142 4.91 -4.34 -11.42
CA PHE A 142 4.17 -5.48 -10.91
C PHE A 142 4.95 -6.79 -10.98
N TYR A 143 4.55 -7.74 -10.14
CA TYR A 143 5.15 -9.08 -10.14
C TYR A 143 4.38 -10.04 -11.05
N GLN A 144 5.12 -10.84 -11.82
CA GLN A 144 4.60 -12.03 -12.52
C GLN A 144 4.21 -13.08 -11.49
N LYS A 145 2.93 -13.10 -11.13
CA LYS A 145 2.38 -14.08 -10.21
C LYS A 145 1.03 -14.55 -10.73
N GLU A 146 0.87 -15.86 -10.79
CA GLU A 146 -0.35 -16.50 -11.32
C GLU A 146 -1.30 -16.96 -10.22
N ARG A 147 -0.80 -17.15 -8.99
CA ARG A 147 -1.60 -17.68 -7.89
C ARG A 147 -1.17 -17.15 -6.54
N GLU A 148 -2.14 -16.91 -5.68
CA GLU A 148 -1.96 -16.58 -4.27
C GLU A 148 -2.62 -17.64 -3.39
N ALA A 149 -1.90 -18.13 -2.39
CA ALA A 149 -2.46 -19.06 -1.41
C ALA A 149 -3.44 -18.35 -0.46
N ALA A 150 -4.37 -19.11 0.10
CA ALA A 150 -5.24 -18.63 1.18
C ALA A 150 -4.41 -18.19 2.40
N GLY A 151 -4.86 -17.16 3.11
CA GLY A 151 -4.19 -16.69 4.33
C GLY A 151 -4.65 -15.31 4.76
N ARG A 152 -3.74 -14.53 5.35
CA ARG A 152 -4.03 -13.14 5.79
C ARG A 152 -4.52 -12.23 4.66
N SER A 153 -4.25 -12.57 3.41
CA SER A 153 -4.68 -11.79 2.24
C SER A 153 -6.08 -12.16 1.73
N GLY A 154 -6.73 -13.18 2.30
CA GLY A 154 -8.05 -13.65 1.86
C GLY A 154 -8.04 -15.13 1.50
N ARG A 155 -8.95 -15.55 0.63
CA ARG A 155 -9.13 -16.98 0.27
C ARG A 155 -8.07 -17.52 -0.69
N GLY A 156 -7.19 -16.67 -1.19
CA GLY A 156 -6.32 -17.03 -2.30
C GLY A 156 -7.12 -17.19 -3.59
N GLY A 157 -6.43 -17.53 -4.66
CA GLY A 157 -7.00 -17.59 -6.00
C GLY A 157 -5.97 -17.32 -7.07
N ASP A 158 -6.45 -17.20 -8.30
CA ASP A 158 -5.63 -16.99 -9.48
C ASP A 158 -5.47 -15.48 -9.76
N ILE A 159 -4.24 -15.04 -9.96
CA ILE A 159 -3.89 -13.66 -10.28
C ILE A 159 -3.64 -13.56 -11.78
N HIS A 160 -4.47 -12.80 -12.47
CA HIS A 160 -4.31 -12.46 -13.88
C HIS A 160 -3.46 -11.20 -14.02
N SER A 161 -2.14 -11.35 -13.87
CA SER A 161 -1.22 -10.21 -13.80
C SER A 161 -1.17 -9.38 -15.09
N ASP A 162 -1.49 -10.00 -16.23
CA ASP A 162 -1.55 -9.40 -17.55
C ASP A 162 -2.70 -8.39 -17.72
N GLU A 163 -3.75 -8.46 -16.89
CA GLU A 163 -4.86 -7.51 -16.93
C GLU A 163 -4.43 -6.07 -16.69
N ILE A 164 -3.31 -5.85 -16.00
CA ILE A 164 -2.77 -4.52 -15.76
C ILE A 164 -2.43 -3.78 -17.07
N TYR A 165 -2.13 -4.52 -18.15
CA TYR A 165 -1.86 -3.95 -19.47
C TYR A 165 -3.09 -3.29 -20.10
N GLN A 166 -4.31 -3.58 -19.63
CA GLN A 166 -5.53 -2.92 -20.08
C GLN A 166 -5.54 -1.42 -19.77
N LEU A 167 -4.69 -0.94 -18.85
CA LEU A 167 -4.48 0.50 -18.64
C LEU A 167 -4.14 1.26 -19.93
N LYS A 168 -3.43 0.63 -20.88
CA LYS A 168 -3.07 1.22 -22.19
C LYS A 168 -4.27 1.73 -22.99
N GLN A 169 -5.48 1.21 -22.72
CA GLN A 169 -6.71 1.63 -23.40
C GLN A 169 -7.25 2.97 -22.90
N TYR A 170 -6.80 3.44 -21.73
CA TYR A 170 -7.38 4.58 -21.03
C TYR A 170 -6.42 5.75 -20.85
N VAL A 171 -5.14 5.57 -21.20
CA VAL A 171 -4.07 6.50 -20.88
C VAL A 171 -3.11 6.56 -22.07
N GLU A 172 -2.63 7.76 -22.40
CA GLU A 172 -1.79 7.97 -23.58
C GLU A 172 -0.35 7.46 -23.36
N LYS A 173 0.21 7.71 -22.16
CA LYS A 173 1.60 7.43 -21.83
C LYS A 173 1.69 6.55 -20.59
N VAL A 174 2.02 5.28 -20.80
CA VAL A 174 2.21 4.30 -19.71
C VAL A 174 3.44 3.43 -19.95
N HIS A 175 4.25 3.27 -18.90
CA HIS A 175 5.44 2.42 -18.89
C HIS A 175 5.26 1.30 -17.88
N PHE A 176 5.62 0.08 -18.27
CA PHE A 176 5.49 -1.11 -17.44
C PHE A 176 6.87 -1.67 -17.12
N LEU A 177 7.08 -2.06 -15.87
CA LEU A 177 8.18 -2.88 -15.40
C LEU A 177 7.60 -4.12 -14.74
N GLU A 178 7.73 -5.22 -15.44
CA GLU A 178 7.27 -6.53 -15.00
C GLU A 178 8.44 -7.31 -14.41
N GLU A 179 8.24 -7.96 -13.26
CA GLU A 179 9.30 -8.69 -12.57
C GLU A 179 8.87 -10.08 -12.07
N SER A 180 9.68 -11.08 -12.36
CA SER A 180 9.53 -12.45 -11.84
C SER A 180 10.07 -12.61 -10.43
N GLU A 181 9.63 -13.65 -9.72
CA GLU A 181 10.17 -14.02 -8.40
C GLU A 181 11.69 -14.20 -8.42
N ALA A 182 12.23 -14.80 -9.49
CA ALA A 182 13.67 -15.03 -9.63
C ALA A 182 14.46 -13.71 -9.74
N GLN A 183 13.95 -12.73 -10.48
CA GLN A 183 14.55 -11.40 -10.58
C GLN A 183 14.52 -10.66 -9.25
N PHE A 184 13.39 -10.72 -8.53
CA PHE A 184 13.27 -10.18 -7.18
C PHE A 184 14.30 -10.80 -6.23
N LEU A 185 14.40 -12.14 -6.20
CA LEU A 185 15.34 -12.85 -5.35
C LEU A 185 16.80 -12.55 -5.73
N LYS A 186 17.11 -12.36 -7.00
CA LYS A 186 18.44 -11.93 -7.45
C LYS A 186 18.79 -10.55 -6.88
N LYS A 187 17.84 -9.62 -6.83
CA LYS A 187 18.07 -8.25 -6.33
C LYS A 187 18.05 -8.17 -4.79
N ARG A 188 17.21 -8.97 -4.12
CA ARG A 188 16.88 -8.81 -2.68
C ARG A 188 17.18 -10.03 -1.82
N GLY A 189 17.70 -11.12 -2.38
CA GLY A 189 18.01 -12.35 -1.65
C GLY A 189 18.95 -12.13 -0.47
N ASP A 190 19.97 -11.29 -0.65
CA ASP A 190 20.91 -10.95 0.43
C ASP A 190 20.25 -10.15 1.56
N MET A 191 19.35 -9.22 1.22
CA MET A 191 18.57 -8.48 2.22
C MET A 191 17.61 -9.41 2.97
N LEU A 192 16.93 -10.32 2.27
CA LEU A 192 16.06 -11.32 2.90
C LEU A 192 16.86 -12.23 3.84
N ARG A 193 18.07 -12.65 3.44
CA ARG A 193 18.98 -13.42 4.31
C ARG A 193 19.35 -12.59 5.53
N LYS A 194 19.81 -11.35 5.34
CA LYS A 194 20.17 -10.41 6.42
C LYS A 194 19.06 -10.27 7.45
N ILE A 195 17.82 -10.04 7.01
CA ILE A 195 16.65 -9.88 7.90
C ILE A 195 16.39 -11.14 8.74
N ARG A 196 16.64 -12.33 8.16
CA ARG A 196 16.36 -13.62 8.78
C ARG A 196 17.47 -14.14 9.69
N THR A 197 18.69 -13.61 9.58
CA THR A 197 19.87 -14.16 10.27
C THR A 197 20.59 -13.18 11.18
N THR A 198 20.41 -11.87 11.00
CA THR A 198 21.14 -10.89 11.82
C THR A 198 20.50 -10.78 13.20
N THR A 199 21.30 -10.99 14.24
CA THR A 199 20.89 -10.84 15.64
C THR A 199 21.47 -9.60 16.28
N ASP A 200 20.82 -9.11 17.34
CA ASP A 200 21.39 -8.14 18.27
C ASP A 200 22.28 -8.82 19.33
N ASP A 201 22.81 -8.03 20.27
CA ASP A 201 23.68 -8.49 21.37
C ASP A 201 22.98 -9.48 22.33
N ASN A 202 21.64 -9.50 22.33
CA ASN A 202 20.83 -10.40 23.14
C ASN A 202 20.46 -11.69 22.39
N GLY A 203 20.89 -11.84 21.14
CA GLY A 203 20.56 -12.98 20.28
C GLY A 203 19.17 -12.90 19.64
N ASN A 204 18.44 -11.78 19.78
CA ASN A 204 17.16 -11.59 19.12
C ASN A 204 17.37 -11.20 17.65
N LEU A 205 16.45 -11.56 16.76
CA LEU A 205 16.51 -11.16 15.35
C LEU A 205 16.30 -9.64 15.21
N LEU A 206 17.36 -8.92 14.83
CA LEU A 206 17.42 -7.44 14.83
C LEU A 206 16.36 -6.82 13.91
N TYR A 207 16.18 -7.37 12.71
CA TYR A 207 15.28 -6.85 11.70
C TYR A 207 13.86 -7.41 11.82
N MET A 208 13.65 -8.47 12.58
CA MET A 208 12.36 -9.13 12.64
C MET A 208 11.44 -8.44 13.67
N PRO A 209 10.20 -8.07 13.32
CA PRO A 209 9.21 -7.53 14.26
C PRO A 209 8.66 -8.58 15.24
N TRP A 210 9.50 -9.25 16.02
CA TRP A 210 9.11 -10.37 16.88
C TRP A 210 8.18 -9.98 18.05
N LYS A 211 8.06 -8.69 18.40
CA LYS A 211 7.03 -8.20 19.35
C LYS A 211 5.63 -8.16 18.75
N GLU A 212 5.52 -8.18 17.43
CA GLU A 212 4.23 -8.18 16.72
C GLU A 212 3.83 -9.63 16.42
N LYS A 213 2.91 -10.20 17.22
CA LYS A 213 2.51 -11.62 17.11
C LYS A 213 1.98 -12.00 15.73
N SER A 214 1.44 -11.04 14.98
CA SER A 214 0.92 -11.26 13.62
C SER A 214 2.01 -11.31 12.55
N PHE A 215 3.28 -11.17 12.93
CA PHE A 215 4.42 -10.99 12.05
C PHE A 215 5.29 -12.26 11.94
N GLY A 216 5.29 -12.89 10.77
CA GLY A 216 6.09 -14.09 10.46
C GLY A 216 7.12 -13.87 9.36
N LYS A 217 7.91 -14.91 9.02
CA LYS A 217 8.92 -14.85 7.94
C LYS A 217 8.32 -14.43 6.60
N ASP A 218 7.08 -14.84 6.34
CA ASP A 218 6.34 -14.46 5.13
C ASP A 218 5.92 -12.99 5.16
N SER A 219 5.55 -12.46 6.33
CA SER A 219 5.26 -11.03 6.52
C SER A 219 6.49 -10.18 6.21
N ALA A 220 7.66 -10.56 6.72
CA ALA A 220 8.92 -9.86 6.42
C ALA A 220 9.22 -9.87 4.92
N THR A 221 9.06 -11.02 4.27
CA THR A 221 9.28 -11.17 2.81
C THR A 221 8.31 -10.29 2.01
N ASN A 222 7.04 -10.24 2.41
CA ASN A 222 6.03 -9.41 1.77
C ASN A 222 6.32 -7.91 1.93
N ILE A 223 6.83 -7.46 3.08
CA ILE A 223 7.28 -6.07 3.28
C ILE A 223 8.41 -5.74 2.30
N ILE A 224 9.42 -6.61 2.19
CA ILE A 224 10.54 -6.36 1.28
C ILE A 224 10.10 -6.37 -0.18
N LYS A 225 9.16 -7.23 -0.56
CA LYS A 225 8.54 -7.19 -1.91
C LYS A 225 7.78 -5.88 -2.13
N MET A 226 7.07 -5.38 -1.13
CA MET A 226 6.36 -4.11 -1.24
C MET A 226 7.34 -2.95 -1.42
N TRP A 227 8.36 -2.84 -0.56
CA TRP A 227 9.39 -1.80 -0.68
C TRP A 227 10.13 -1.87 -2.00
N HIS A 228 10.46 -3.09 -2.45
CA HIS A 228 11.10 -3.27 -3.73
C HIS A 228 10.21 -2.79 -4.89
N SER A 229 8.92 -3.12 -4.85
CA SER A 229 7.97 -2.72 -5.88
C SER A 229 7.81 -1.19 -5.97
N ILE A 230 7.79 -0.53 -4.81
CA ILE A 230 7.76 0.93 -4.69
C ILE A 230 9.04 1.56 -5.27
N GLU A 231 10.22 1.07 -4.87
CA GLU A 231 11.49 1.59 -5.37
C GLU A 231 11.66 1.31 -6.88
N SER A 232 11.23 0.15 -7.37
CA SER A 232 11.31 -0.22 -8.79
C SER A 232 10.44 0.69 -9.67
N VAL A 233 9.21 1.01 -9.26
CA VAL A 233 8.37 1.95 -10.03
C VAL A 233 8.90 3.38 -9.97
N TRP A 234 9.53 3.76 -8.85
CA TRP A 234 10.23 5.05 -8.73
C TRP A 234 11.40 5.14 -9.71
N ASN A 235 12.28 4.14 -9.70
CA ASN A 235 13.44 4.11 -10.60
C ASN A 235 13.01 4.13 -12.07
N LEU A 236 11.96 3.40 -12.44
CA LEU A 236 11.40 3.45 -13.79
C LEU A 236 10.96 4.87 -14.19
N ALA A 237 10.30 5.60 -13.28
CA ALA A 237 9.88 6.97 -13.52
C ALA A 237 11.07 7.94 -13.60
N GLU A 238 12.07 7.76 -12.74
CA GLU A 238 13.29 8.57 -12.67
C GLU A 238 14.16 8.38 -13.92
N GLU A 239 14.39 7.15 -14.35
CA GLU A 239 15.15 6.82 -15.58
C GLU A 239 14.50 7.45 -16.81
N HIS A 240 13.18 7.33 -16.95
CA HIS A 240 12.46 7.97 -18.04
C HIS A 240 12.53 9.49 -17.97
N ALA A 241 12.35 10.07 -16.78
CA ALA A 241 12.42 11.52 -16.59
C ALA A 241 13.79 12.08 -16.98
N GLN A 242 14.87 11.41 -16.57
CA GLN A 242 16.24 11.78 -16.94
C GLN A 242 16.47 11.71 -18.45
N LYS A 243 16.02 10.62 -19.09
CA LYS A 243 16.17 10.43 -20.53
C LYS A 243 15.46 11.52 -21.35
N GLU A 244 14.27 11.91 -20.92
CA GLU A 244 13.42 12.86 -21.66
C GLU A 244 13.59 14.31 -21.16
N GLY A 245 14.48 14.58 -20.21
CA GLY A 245 14.67 15.91 -19.62
C GLY A 245 13.44 16.44 -18.88
N ILE A 246 12.60 15.55 -18.33
CA ILE A 246 11.37 15.90 -17.61
C ILE A 246 11.68 16.15 -16.14
N ARG A 247 11.09 17.21 -15.59
CA ARG A 247 11.04 17.45 -14.14
C ARG A 247 9.61 17.36 -13.64
N TYR A 248 9.32 16.35 -12.81
CA TYR A 248 8.01 16.22 -12.19
C TYR A 248 7.85 17.18 -11.03
N GLU A 249 6.74 17.94 -11.02
CA GLU A 249 6.37 18.76 -9.88
C GLU A 249 5.62 17.95 -8.83
N THR A 250 4.74 17.04 -9.27
CA THR A 250 3.90 16.25 -8.37
C THR A 250 3.88 14.81 -8.80
N ILE A 251 4.19 13.92 -7.86
CA ILE A 251 4.21 12.47 -8.08
C ILE A 251 3.23 11.83 -7.11
N ALA A 252 2.51 10.82 -7.55
CA ALA A 252 1.75 9.93 -6.69
C ALA A 252 2.26 8.51 -6.78
N VAL A 253 2.35 7.83 -5.65
CA VAL A 253 2.67 6.40 -5.57
C VAL A 253 1.44 5.69 -4.98
N LEU A 254 0.86 4.79 -5.77
CA LEU A 254 -0.46 4.18 -5.58
C LEU A 254 -0.35 2.65 -5.68
N ARG A 255 -1.15 1.92 -4.91
CA ARG A 255 -1.22 0.45 -5.04
C ARG A 255 -2.04 0.02 -6.25
N SER A 256 -1.67 -1.11 -6.84
CA SER A 256 -2.40 -1.75 -7.95
C SER A 256 -3.51 -2.71 -7.51
N ASP A 257 -3.63 -3.02 -6.21
CA ASP A 257 -4.65 -3.92 -5.63
C ASP A 257 -5.66 -3.18 -4.76
N VAL A 258 -6.06 -1.96 -5.13
CA VAL A 258 -7.02 -1.19 -4.35
C VAL A 258 -8.15 -0.64 -5.22
N PHE A 259 -9.36 -0.69 -4.69
CA PHE A 259 -10.55 -0.08 -5.23
C PHE A 259 -10.68 1.34 -4.69
N PHE A 260 -10.46 2.35 -5.53
CA PHE A 260 -10.58 3.75 -5.14
C PHE A 260 -12.05 4.13 -5.00
N LEU A 261 -12.51 4.43 -3.78
CA LEU A 261 -13.90 4.86 -3.54
C LEU A 261 -14.07 6.35 -3.82
N THR A 262 -13.08 7.15 -3.46
CA THR A 262 -13.13 8.60 -3.62
C THR A 262 -12.11 9.11 -4.63
N PRO A 263 -12.36 10.27 -5.26
CA PRO A 263 -11.44 10.88 -6.21
C PRO A 263 -10.04 11.12 -5.64
N VAL A 264 -9.00 10.83 -6.43
CA VAL A 264 -7.61 11.18 -6.16
C VAL A 264 -7.24 12.37 -7.05
N ARG A 265 -7.08 13.55 -6.45
CA ARG A 265 -6.73 14.79 -7.17
C ARG A 265 -5.39 15.31 -6.66
N LEU A 266 -4.32 15.18 -7.45
CA LEU A 266 -2.96 15.48 -6.96
C LEU A 266 -2.77 16.94 -6.56
N LYS A 267 -3.53 17.85 -7.16
CA LYS A 267 -3.43 19.31 -6.94
C LYS A 267 -4.35 19.84 -5.83
N GLU A 268 -5.11 18.96 -5.16
CA GLU A 268 -6.11 19.41 -4.17
C GLU A 268 -5.51 19.71 -2.79
N PHE A 269 -4.60 18.84 -2.31
CA PHE A 269 -4.05 18.94 -0.96
C PHE A 269 -2.52 18.99 -0.89
N ALA A 270 -1.81 18.65 -1.98
CA ALA A 270 -0.37 18.75 -2.01
C ALA A 270 0.07 20.14 -2.47
N THR A 271 1.10 20.66 -1.83
CA THR A 271 1.79 21.93 -2.18
C THR A 271 3.25 21.65 -2.52
N SER A 272 4.04 22.67 -2.82
CA SER A 272 5.49 22.52 -3.06
C SER A 272 6.27 22.00 -1.84
N ASP A 273 5.69 22.09 -0.64
CA ASP A 273 6.31 21.78 0.65
C ASP A 273 5.49 20.78 1.49
N THR A 274 4.46 20.14 0.91
CA THR A 274 3.64 19.14 1.60
C THR A 274 3.40 17.89 0.75
N VAL A 275 3.52 16.73 1.38
CA VAL A 275 3.07 15.44 0.86
C VAL A 275 1.77 15.03 1.55
N VAL A 276 0.95 14.27 0.83
CA VAL A 276 -0.34 13.81 1.29
C VAL A 276 -0.34 12.29 1.40
N VAL A 277 -0.83 11.80 2.54
CA VAL A 277 -0.99 10.37 2.85
C VAL A 277 -2.43 10.08 3.26
N PRO A 278 -2.90 8.82 3.22
CA PRO A 278 -4.26 8.51 3.65
C PRO A 278 -4.50 8.79 5.14
N GLY A 279 -5.62 9.44 5.46
CA GLY A 279 -6.05 9.71 6.85
C GLY A 279 -6.76 8.54 7.56
N PHE A 280 -6.75 7.33 6.98
CA PHE A 280 -7.49 6.16 7.46
C PHE A 280 -6.59 4.93 7.65
N ALA A 281 -7.08 3.89 8.34
CA ALA A 281 -6.38 2.62 8.56
C ALA A 281 -4.93 2.78 9.08
N LYS A 282 -4.75 3.66 10.08
CA LYS A 282 -3.45 4.00 10.67
C LYS A 282 -3.03 2.93 11.67
N PHE A 283 -1.77 2.46 11.70
CA PHE A 283 -1.12 1.96 12.95
C PHE A 283 0.43 1.81 12.81
N PRO A 284 1.25 2.85 13.09
CA PRO A 284 0.90 4.25 13.41
C PRO A 284 0.51 5.11 12.21
N VAL A 285 0.85 4.75 10.97
CA VAL A 285 0.56 5.51 9.74
C VAL A 285 0.04 4.58 8.64
N ASN A 286 -0.44 5.13 7.54
CA ASN A 286 -0.86 4.35 6.37
C ASN A 286 0.28 4.32 5.33
N ASP A 287 0.66 3.12 4.91
CA ASP A 287 1.77 2.81 4.00
C ASP A 287 1.34 2.63 2.52
N ARG A 288 0.04 2.76 2.24
CA ARG A 288 -0.53 2.26 0.99
C ARG A 288 -0.52 3.30 -0.14
N MET A 289 -0.22 4.56 0.17
CA MET A 289 -0.21 5.65 -0.81
C MET A 289 0.54 6.88 -0.28
N ILE A 290 1.17 7.63 -1.19
CA ILE A 290 1.64 9.00 -0.97
C ILE A 290 1.50 9.80 -2.26
N TYR A 291 1.30 11.11 -2.17
CA TYR A 291 1.57 12.02 -3.30
C TYR A 291 2.05 13.39 -2.85
N GLY A 292 2.77 14.11 -3.69
CA GLY A 292 3.29 15.43 -3.35
C GLY A 292 4.51 15.82 -4.19
N PRO A 293 5.33 16.77 -3.72
CA PRO A 293 6.51 17.25 -4.43
C PRO A 293 7.54 16.12 -4.58
N TYR A 294 8.29 16.17 -5.70
CA TYR A 294 9.30 15.17 -6.06
C TYR A 294 10.21 14.79 -4.89
N GLU A 295 10.77 15.77 -4.18
CA GLU A 295 11.73 15.54 -3.09
C GLU A 295 11.12 14.72 -1.94
N GLY A 296 9.89 15.03 -1.54
CA GLY A 296 9.22 14.31 -0.45
C GLY A 296 8.81 12.90 -0.87
N VAL A 297 8.30 12.73 -2.09
CA VAL A 297 7.88 11.42 -2.60
C VAL A 297 9.08 10.52 -2.87
N LYS A 298 10.23 11.07 -3.30
CA LYS A 298 11.49 10.35 -3.49
C LYS A 298 11.93 9.66 -2.21
N ILE A 299 11.96 10.37 -1.09
CA ILE A 299 12.35 9.82 0.21
C ILE A 299 11.42 8.67 0.60
N TRP A 300 10.11 8.88 0.42
CA TRP A 300 9.14 7.83 0.69
C TRP A 300 9.34 6.62 -0.21
N ALA A 301 9.64 6.80 -1.49
CA ALA A 301 9.71 5.70 -2.45
C ALA A 301 11.04 4.94 -2.44
N ALA A 302 12.16 5.64 -2.29
CA ALA A 302 13.49 5.11 -2.59
C ALA A 302 14.43 4.97 -1.38
N GLU A 303 14.10 5.51 -0.20
CA GLU A 303 15.07 5.56 0.91
C GLU A 303 14.81 4.55 2.04
N ARG A 304 13.83 3.65 1.88
CA ARG A 304 13.57 2.62 2.92
C ARG A 304 14.78 1.73 3.14
N PHE A 305 15.38 1.21 2.07
CA PHE A 305 16.51 0.29 2.17
C PHE A 305 17.79 0.94 2.70
N SER A 306 18.06 2.19 2.34
CA SER A 306 19.24 2.90 2.84
C SER A 306 19.11 3.31 4.31
N ARG A 307 17.89 3.47 4.82
CA ARG A 307 17.63 3.93 6.19
C ARG A 307 17.31 2.82 7.20
N VAL A 308 16.96 1.62 6.74
CA VAL A 308 16.49 0.51 7.60
C VAL A 308 17.53 0.08 8.63
N ASP A 309 18.82 0.11 8.29
CA ASP A 309 19.90 -0.32 9.19
C ASP A 309 20.01 0.57 10.42
N GLU A 310 19.91 1.89 10.22
CA GLU A 310 19.91 2.84 11.33
C GLU A 310 18.59 2.78 12.10
N HIS A 311 17.47 2.60 11.39
CA HIS A 311 16.16 2.47 12.00
C HIS A 311 16.12 1.37 13.05
N VAL A 312 16.55 0.15 12.69
CA VAL A 312 16.47 -1.00 13.60
C VAL A 312 17.41 -0.90 14.80
N ARG A 313 18.47 -0.09 14.74
CA ARG A 313 19.42 0.12 15.85
C ARG A 313 19.01 1.21 16.81
N THR A 314 18.36 2.26 16.31
CA THR A 314 18.04 3.47 17.11
C THR A 314 16.62 3.52 17.63
N ASN A 315 15.72 2.73 17.04
CA ASN A 315 14.31 2.71 17.42
C ASN A 315 14.00 1.55 18.35
N GLU A 316 12.73 1.49 18.77
CA GLU A 316 12.21 0.48 19.70
C GLU A 316 12.53 -0.96 19.26
N GLU A 317 13.31 -1.65 20.10
CA GLU A 317 13.70 -3.04 19.92
C GLU A 317 12.49 -3.96 19.67
N GLY A 318 12.66 -4.95 18.80
CA GLY A 318 11.67 -5.99 18.54
C GLY A 318 10.55 -5.59 17.58
N TYR A 319 10.61 -4.38 17.03
CA TYR A 319 9.75 -3.95 15.92
C TYR A 319 10.45 -3.96 14.56
N GLY A 320 11.77 -4.08 14.51
CA GLY A 320 12.52 -4.38 13.27
C GLY A 320 12.06 -3.58 12.04
N ILE A 321 11.71 -4.28 10.96
CA ILE A 321 11.24 -3.71 9.69
C ILE A 321 9.73 -3.42 9.62
N HIS A 322 9.05 -3.27 10.75
CA HIS A 322 7.62 -2.95 10.76
C HIS A 322 7.36 -1.65 9.98
N ASP A 323 6.69 -1.74 8.83
CA ASP A 323 6.72 -0.68 7.82
C ASP A 323 6.13 0.64 8.32
N GLU A 324 4.97 0.59 8.97
CA GLU A 324 4.32 1.78 9.51
C GLU A 324 5.20 2.48 10.56
N ARG A 325 6.01 1.73 11.31
CA ARG A 325 6.96 2.31 12.29
C ARG A 325 8.18 2.90 11.62
N LEU A 326 8.73 2.25 10.59
CA LEU A 326 9.79 2.81 9.75
C LEU A 326 9.32 4.12 9.10
N LEU A 327 8.11 4.12 8.54
CA LEU A 327 7.53 5.31 7.93
C LEU A 327 7.41 6.45 8.93
N ASN A 328 6.78 6.20 10.08
CA ASN A 328 6.51 7.23 11.07
C ASN A 328 7.78 7.79 11.73
N ARG A 329 8.76 6.93 12.04
CA ARG A 329 9.93 7.30 12.85
C ARG A 329 11.17 7.66 12.04
N THR A 330 11.21 7.32 10.75
CA THR A 330 12.42 7.51 9.93
C THR A 330 12.12 8.20 8.60
N ILE A 331 11.13 7.71 7.83
CA ILE A 331 10.84 8.29 6.51
C ILE A 331 10.15 9.66 6.63
N PHE A 332 9.11 9.78 7.45
CA PHE A 332 8.38 11.04 7.61
C PHE A 332 9.23 12.16 8.21
N PRO A 333 10.08 11.92 9.23
CA PRO A 333 11.07 12.92 9.67
C PRO A 333 12.01 13.37 8.55
N ALA A 334 12.54 12.45 7.74
CA ALA A 334 13.40 12.80 6.62
C ALA A 334 12.67 13.64 5.55
N ILE A 335 11.39 13.36 5.29
CA ILE A 335 10.57 14.20 4.38
C ILE A 335 10.41 15.62 4.94
N ARG A 336 10.09 15.76 6.24
CA ARG A 336 9.97 17.08 6.88
C ARG A 336 11.26 17.89 6.80
N GLU A 337 12.39 17.22 7.02
CA GLU A 337 13.72 17.83 6.90
C GLU A 337 14.00 18.29 5.46
N ALA A 338 13.80 17.41 4.47
CA ALA A 338 14.06 17.73 3.07
C ALA A 338 13.15 18.84 2.52
N LEU A 339 11.90 18.89 2.97
CA LEU A 339 10.94 19.94 2.60
C LEU A 339 11.02 21.19 3.50
N GLN A 340 11.88 21.18 4.52
CA GLN A 340 12.03 22.27 5.50
C GLN A 340 10.69 22.69 6.13
N ASN A 341 9.83 21.71 6.40
CA ASN A 341 8.48 21.93 6.89
C ASN A 341 8.07 20.82 7.88
N ASP A 342 7.96 21.16 9.16
CA ASP A 342 7.52 20.22 10.21
C ASP A 342 6.10 19.68 9.98
N LYS A 343 5.28 20.41 9.22
CA LYS A 343 3.91 20.04 8.84
C LYS A 343 3.84 19.48 7.41
N ALA A 344 4.96 19.03 6.84
CA ALA A 344 5.01 18.51 5.48
C ALA A 344 4.10 17.29 5.25
N ILE A 345 3.78 16.51 6.29
CA ILE A 345 2.89 15.33 6.15
C ILE A 345 1.45 15.74 6.41
N VAL A 346 0.63 15.75 5.36
CA VAL A 346 -0.80 16.07 5.39
C VAL A 346 -1.61 14.79 5.23
N GLU A 347 -2.61 14.60 6.08
CA GLU A 347 -3.56 13.50 5.92
C GLU A 347 -4.71 13.92 5.00
N HIS A 348 -5.02 13.09 4.01
CA HIS A 348 -6.12 13.37 3.12
C HIS A 348 -7.46 13.27 3.86
N PRO A 349 -8.31 14.31 3.83
CA PRO A 349 -9.48 14.39 4.71
C PRO A 349 -10.63 13.44 4.31
N THR A 350 -10.74 13.10 3.04
CA THR A 350 -11.88 12.32 2.49
C THR A 350 -11.45 11.08 1.69
N MET A 351 -10.15 10.74 1.68
CA MET A 351 -9.66 9.64 0.86
C MET A 351 -10.07 8.32 1.45
N CYS A 352 -10.59 7.42 0.61
CA CYS A 352 -10.65 6.02 0.98
C CYS A 352 -10.54 5.10 -0.23
N PHE A 353 -9.91 3.95 0.02
CA PHE A 353 -9.84 2.85 -0.92
C PHE A 353 -9.88 1.53 -0.16
N LEU A 354 -10.45 0.53 -0.81
CA LEU A 354 -10.63 -0.82 -0.27
C LEU A 354 -9.60 -1.73 -0.90
N ARG A 355 -9.00 -2.66 -0.15
CA ARG A 355 -8.15 -3.68 -0.76
C ARG A 355 -9.01 -4.60 -1.63
N ALA A 356 -8.64 -4.70 -2.90
CA ALA A 356 -9.14 -5.70 -3.84
C ALA A 356 -8.36 -7.00 -3.63
N ARG A 357 -9.07 -8.12 -3.60
CA ARG A 357 -8.51 -9.45 -3.37
C ARG A 357 -8.60 -10.29 -4.63
N VAL A 358 -7.75 -11.32 -4.67
CA VAL A 358 -7.66 -12.25 -5.79
C VAL A 358 -8.95 -13.06 -5.98
N ASP A 359 -9.76 -13.22 -4.93
CA ASP A 359 -11.05 -13.90 -4.95
C ASP A 359 -12.21 -12.96 -5.37
N GLU A 360 -11.90 -11.88 -6.09
CA GLU A 360 -12.88 -10.89 -6.58
C GLU A 360 -13.67 -10.18 -5.46
N SER A 361 -13.11 -10.14 -4.24
CA SER A 361 -13.70 -9.43 -3.10
C SER A 361 -13.02 -8.10 -2.79
N VAL A 362 -13.78 -7.18 -2.19
CA VAL A 362 -13.25 -5.95 -1.57
C VAL A 362 -13.46 -5.97 -0.07
N TRP A 363 -12.48 -5.51 0.70
CA TRP A 363 -12.54 -5.46 2.17
C TRP A 363 -13.13 -4.13 2.65
N LEU A 364 -14.37 -4.13 3.12
CA LEU A 364 -15.13 -2.93 3.46
C LEU A 364 -14.61 -2.22 4.72
N ASN A 365 -14.03 -2.99 5.64
CA ASN A 365 -13.51 -2.49 6.90
C ASN A 365 -12.28 -1.58 6.76
N ASP A 366 -11.64 -1.54 5.58
CA ASP A 366 -10.57 -0.59 5.28
C ASP A 366 -11.05 0.87 5.46
N CYS A 367 -12.35 1.13 5.28
CA CYS A 367 -12.96 2.46 5.42
C CYS A 367 -13.88 2.61 6.64
N ASP A 368 -13.87 1.68 7.60
CA ASP A 368 -14.92 1.59 8.65
C ASP A 368 -14.43 1.99 10.06
N ARG A 369 -13.25 1.52 10.50
CA ARG A 369 -12.98 1.40 11.97
C ARG A 369 -12.15 2.51 12.64
N SER A 370 -11.57 3.44 11.88
CA SER A 370 -10.64 4.46 12.41
C SER A 370 -10.61 5.74 11.57
N VAL A 371 -11.69 5.96 10.83
CA VAL A 371 -11.69 6.90 9.72
C VAL A 371 -12.11 8.28 10.23
N LEU A 372 -11.43 9.33 9.74
CA LEU A 372 -11.78 10.70 10.09
C LEU A 372 -13.28 10.93 9.82
N PRO A 373 -13.99 11.68 10.68
CA PRO A 373 -15.42 11.98 10.47
C PRO A 373 -15.72 12.57 9.07
N SER A 374 -14.75 13.26 8.49
CA SER A 374 -14.81 13.79 7.12
C SER A 374 -14.86 12.71 6.04
N VAL A 375 -14.18 11.58 6.20
CA VAL A 375 -14.27 10.44 5.27
C VAL A 375 -15.60 9.72 5.45
N THR A 376 -16.05 9.49 6.70
CA THR A 376 -17.38 8.91 6.96
C THR A 376 -18.47 9.79 6.37
N LYS A 377 -18.36 11.12 6.48
CA LYS A 377 -19.28 12.07 5.84
C LYS A 377 -19.22 12.02 4.31
N ALA A 378 -18.05 11.76 3.73
CA ALA A 378 -17.86 11.72 2.28
C ALA A 378 -18.37 10.40 1.66
N ILE A 379 -18.35 9.30 2.41
CA ILE A 379 -18.61 7.94 1.88
C ILE A 379 -19.92 7.33 2.41
N GLY A 380 -20.38 7.73 3.59
CA GLY A 380 -21.54 7.14 4.28
C GLY A 380 -21.17 5.97 5.20
N ASP A 381 -22.18 5.19 5.60
CA ASP A 381 -22.03 3.97 6.40
C ASP A 381 -21.57 2.73 5.58
N LEU A 382 -21.50 1.53 6.20
CA LEU A 382 -21.08 0.31 5.51
C LEU A 382 -21.98 -0.10 4.33
N ASN A 383 -23.30 0.13 4.43
CA ASN A 383 -24.22 -0.13 3.33
C ASN A 383 -24.00 0.89 2.22
N ASP A 384 -23.73 2.15 2.58
CA ASP A 384 -23.36 3.19 1.63
C ASP A 384 -22.03 2.87 0.91
N ILE A 385 -21.08 2.22 1.59
CA ILE A 385 -19.84 1.73 0.95
C ILE A 385 -20.15 0.65 -0.09
N ALA A 386 -20.98 -0.35 0.24
CA ALA A 386 -21.35 -1.40 -0.72
C ALA A 386 -22.05 -0.82 -1.96
N VAL A 387 -23.02 0.08 -1.76
CA VAL A 387 -23.69 0.81 -2.84
C VAL A 387 -22.70 1.65 -3.65
N SER A 388 -21.73 2.29 -2.99
CA SER A 388 -20.69 3.08 -3.66
C SER A 388 -19.77 2.21 -4.53
N VAL A 389 -19.43 1.00 -4.06
CA VAL A 389 -18.67 0.00 -4.84
C VAL A 389 -19.45 -0.38 -6.09
N GLU A 390 -20.71 -0.82 -5.95
CA GLU A 390 -21.56 -1.22 -7.07
C GLU A 390 -21.78 -0.08 -8.07
N THR A 391 -21.99 1.14 -7.57
CA THR A 391 -22.14 2.37 -8.39
C THR A 391 -20.85 2.72 -9.12
N ALA A 392 -19.68 2.42 -8.55
CA ALA A 392 -18.40 2.61 -9.22
C ALA A 392 -18.06 1.51 -10.21
N LEU A 393 -18.53 0.29 -9.97
CA LEU A 393 -18.43 -0.83 -10.91
C LEU A 393 -19.44 -0.75 -12.07
N GLY A 394 -20.57 -0.07 -11.88
CA GLY A 394 -21.69 -0.05 -12.83
C GLY A 394 -22.45 -1.39 -12.87
N ARG A 395 -22.33 -2.20 -11.81
CA ARG A 395 -22.95 -3.53 -11.69
C ARG A 395 -23.10 -3.90 -10.21
N SER A 396 -24.03 -4.80 -9.92
CA SER A 396 -24.21 -5.35 -8.58
C SER A 396 -23.13 -6.37 -8.23
N CYS A 397 -22.85 -6.47 -6.94
CA CYS A 397 -22.03 -7.49 -6.31
C CYS A 397 -22.95 -8.64 -5.81
N GLU A 398 -22.35 -9.76 -5.42
CA GLU A 398 -23.08 -10.96 -5.03
C GLU A 398 -23.52 -10.92 -3.56
N GLY A 399 -24.79 -10.57 -3.37
CA GLY A 399 -25.44 -10.59 -2.06
C GLY A 399 -24.94 -9.48 -1.12
N PRO A 400 -25.39 -9.49 0.14
CA PRO A 400 -24.97 -8.49 1.12
C PRO A 400 -23.50 -8.68 1.55
N PRO A 401 -22.89 -7.68 2.19
CA PRO A 401 -21.59 -7.83 2.85
C PRO A 401 -21.55 -9.04 3.79
N LYS A 402 -20.44 -9.79 3.74
CA LYS A 402 -20.23 -11.03 4.51
C LYS A 402 -19.04 -10.86 5.44
N GLU A 403 -19.09 -11.48 6.61
CA GLU A 403 -17.93 -11.56 7.50
C GLU A 403 -16.98 -12.67 7.03
N TYR A 404 -15.70 -12.35 6.90
CA TYR A 404 -14.64 -13.35 6.70
C TYR A 404 -14.09 -13.83 8.05
N ASN A 405 -13.93 -12.90 8.99
CA ASN A 405 -13.62 -13.16 10.40
C ASN A 405 -14.06 -11.94 11.23
N LYS A 406 -13.89 -11.98 12.56
CA LYS A 406 -14.26 -10.89 13.49
C LYS A 406 -13.67 -9.51 13.12
N GLN A 407 -12.61 -9.48 12.32
CA GLN A 407 -11.91 -8.27 11.92
C GLN A 407 -12.27 -7.80 10.51
N VAL A 408 -12.75 -8.67 9.63
CA VAL A 408 -12.86 -8.41 8.19
C VAL A 408 -14.28 -8.67 7.69
N THR A 409 -14.89 -7.62 7.16
CA THR A 409 -16.12 -7.67 6.36
C THR A 409 -15.76 -7.43 4.91
N TYR A 410 -16.27 -8.25 4.00
CA TYR A 410 -15.99 -8.15 2.58
C TYR A 410 -17.28 -8.16 1.75
N LEU A 411 -17.19 -7.61 0.54
CA LEU A 411 -18.22 -7.70 -0.50
C LEU A 411 -17.66 -8.51 -1.67
N ASN A 412 -18.39 -9.52 -2.12
CA ASN A 412 -17.97 -10.35 -3.25
C ASN A 412 -18.46 -9.74 -4.56
N CYS A 413 -17.57 -9.36 -5.46
CA CYS A 413 -17.91 -8.64 -6.68
C CYS A 413 -17.35 -9.39 -7.90
N PRO A 414 -17.85 -10.62 -8.16
CA PRO A 414 -17.27 -11.53 -9.14
C PRO A 414 -17.17 -10.87 -10.52
N ARG A 415 -16.18 -11.28 -11.29
CA ARG A 415 -16.03 -10.82 -12.68
C ARG A 415 -17.34 -11.01 -13.46
N PRO A 416 -17.75 -10.04 -14.31
CA PRO A 416 -18.89 -10.24 -15.19
C PRO A 416 -18.72 -11.51 -16.01
N SER A 417 -19.75 -12.34 -16.10
CA SER A 417 -19.67 -13.53 -16.94
C SER A 417 -19.54 -13.09 -18.41
N ILE A 418 -18.93 -13.93 -19.25
CA ILE A 418 -18.82 -13.63 -20.70
C ILE A 418 -20.20 -13.37 -21.33
N GLN A 419 -21.27 -13.95 -20.76
CA GLN A 419 -22.64 -13.75 -21.22
C GLN A 419 -23.17 -12.34 -20.91
N ASP A 420 -22.65 -11.65 -19.89
CA ASP A 420 -23.05 -10.29 -19.52
C ASP A 420 -22.41 -9.21 -20.42
N LYS A 421 -21.34 -9.53 -21.16
CA LYS A 421 -20.62 -8.59 -22.04
C LYS A 421 -21.37 -8.23 -23.35
N VAL A 422 -22.59 -8.75 -23.57
CA VAL A 422 -23.30 -8.69 -24.88
C VAL A 422 -24.38 -7.59 -24.98
N THR A 423 -24.58 -6.73 -23.97
CA THR A 423 -25.58 -5.65 -24.10
C THR A 423 -24.95 -4.26 -24.16
N PRO A 424 -24.46 -3.79 -25.32
CA PRO A 424 -24.34 -2.37 -25.55
C PRO A 424 -25.75 -1.82 -25.70
N THR A 425 -26.31 -1.29 -24.62
CA THR A 425 -27.44 -0.36 -24.73
C THR A 425 -26.94 0.87 -25.47
N ASN A 426 -27.16 0.89 -26.78
CA ASN A 426 -27.25 2.11 -27.56
C ASN A 426 -28.44 2.92 -27.01
N SER A 427 -28.26 3.61 -25.89
CA SER A 427 -29.14 4.72 -25.55
C SER A 427 -28.73 5.89 -26.44
N SER A 428 -29.54 6.10 -27.46
CA SER A 428 -29.62 7.33 -28.25
C SER A 428 -29.38 8.57 -27.38
N LEU A 429 -28.35 9.33 -27.73
CA LEU A 429 -28.27 10.75 -27.45
C LEU A 429 -29.34 11.44 -28.30
N ASP A 430 -30.55 11.55 -27.75
CA ASP A 430 -31.45 12.66 -28.08
C ASP A 430 -31.26 13.72 -27.00
N HIS A 431 -30.46 14.75 -27.31
CA HIS A 431 -30.65 16.15 -26.95
C HIS A 431 -29.61 17.04 -27.62
#